data_AF-A0AAW3JWT1-F1
#
_entry.id   AF-A0AAW3JWT1-F1
#
_cell.length_a   1.000
_cell.length_b   1.000
_cell.length_c   1.000
_cell.angle_alpha   90.00
_cell.angle_beta   90.00
_cell.angle_gamma   90.00
#
_symmetry.space_group_name_H-M   'P 1'
#
loop_
_entity.id
_entity.type
_entity.pdbx_description
1 polymer ?
#
loop_
_entity_poly.entity_id
_entity_poly.type
_entity_poly.pdbx_seq_one_letter_code
_entity_poly.pdbx_strand_id
1 'polypeptide(L)'
;MKTMIENLISGEKINVIVDEQIVFSELDYSEDAVWSLMLASGYLKVMAKVISIGNQSFESIREKDNFYIDKTNFIREWWDNDDTVTLITRPRRFGKTLNMSMLECFFSNKYKDRGDLFEGLEIWNDEKYRKLQGTCLILLMNRDFQTKRIL
;
A
#
# COMPACT_ATOMS: atom_id res chain seq x y z
N MET A 1 -25.25 -0.47 6.06
CA MET A 1 -24.96 -1.89 5.75
C MET A 1 -26.10 -2.59 5.01
N LYS A 2 -27.35 -2.59 5.50
CA LYS A 2 -28.48 -3.33 4.90
C LYS A 2 -28.65 -3.09 3.38
N THR A 3 -28.73 -1.85 2.95
CA THR A 3 -28.91 -1.48 1.53
C THR A 3 -27.76 -1.95 0.64
N MET A 4 -26.52 -1.88 1.15
CA MET A 4 -25.35 -2.34 0.39
C MET A 4 -25.33 -3.87 0.22
N ILE A 5 -25.81 -4.62 1.21
CA ILE A 5 -25.99 -6.07 1.09
C ILE A 5 -27.07 -6.40 0.05
N GLU A 6 -28.18 -5.68 0.06
CA GLU A 6 -29.26 -5.84 -0.94
C GLU A 6 -28.74 -5.58 -2.37
N ASN A 7 -27.90 -4.57 -2.55
CA ASN A 7 -27.23 -4.28 -3.82
C ASN A 7 -26.32 -5.45 -4.25
N LEU A 8 -25.50 -5.99 -3.34
CA LEU A 8 -24.64 -7.14 -3.61
C LEU A 8 -25.44 -8.39 -4.02
N ILE A 9 -26.54 -8.68 -3.32
CA ILE A 9 -27.43 -9.82 -3.64
C ILE A 9 -28.07 -9.64 -5.02
N SER A 10 -28.34 -8.39 -5.41
CA SER A 10 -28.89 -8.04 -6.73
C SER A 10 -27.84 -8.08 -7.85
N GLY A 11 -26.59 -8.41 -7.54
CA GLY A 11 -25.48 -8.48 -8.50
C GLY A 11 -24.83 -7.14 -8.80
N GLU A 12 -25.16 -6.09 -8.05
CA GLU A 12 -24.53 -4.78 -8.17
C GLU A 12 -23.20 -4.72 -7.41
N LYS A 13 -22.38 -3.72 -7.74
CA LYS A 13 -21.07 -3.50 -7.09
C LYS A 13 -21.20 -2.46 -6.00
N ILE A 14 -20.44 -2.64 -4.92
CA ILE A 14 -20.34 -1.67 -3.83
C ILE A 14 -18.91 -1.12 -3.75
N ASN A 15 -18.79 0.15 -3.33
CA ASN A 15 -17.53 0.78 -2.99
C ASN A 15 -17.49 0.97 -1.47
N VAL A 16 -16.53 0.33 -0.82
CA VAL A 16 -16.37 0.33 0.63
C VAL A 16 -14.90 0.48 0.99
N ILE A 17 -14.62 1.13 2.12
CA ILE A 17 -13.26 1.25 2.65
C ILE A 17 -12.91 -0.08 3.34
N VAL A 18 -11.69 -0.57 3.10
CA VAL A 18 -11.23 -1.85 3.68
C VAL A 18 -9.87 -1.66 4.34
N ASP A 19 -9.76 -2.17 5.56
CA ASP A 19 -8.50 -2.25 6.32
C ASP A 19 -8.00 -3.70 6.40
N GLU A 20 -6.68 -3.88 6.28
CA GLU A 20 -6.02 -5.18 6.46
C GLU A 20 -5.91 -5.57 7.95
N GLN A 21 -5.93 -4.58 8.85
CA GLN A 21 -5.82 -4.75 10.29
C GLN A 21 -7.19 -4.62 10.94
N ILE A 22 -7.95 -5.71 10.95
CA ILE A 22 -9.27 -5.73 11.56
C ILE A 22 -9.14 -5.71 13.08
N VAL A 23 -9.58 -4.62 13.70
CA VAL A 23 -9.75 -4.52 15.15
C VAL A 23 -11.11 -5.12 15.51
N PHE A 24 -11.13 -6.36 16.00
CA PHE A 24 -12.38 -7.09 16.27
C PHE A 24 -13.34 -6.37 17.22
N SER A 25 -12.83 -5.55 18.14
CA SER A 25 -13.68 -4.76 19.05
C SER A 25 -14.50 -3.67 18.37
N GLU A 26 -14.19 -3.34 17.11
CA GLU A 26 -14.91 -2.31 16.34
C GLU A 26 -16.03 -2.89 15.46
N LEU A 27 -16.17 -4.21 15.37
CA LEU A 27 -17.15 -4.87 14.51
C LEU A 27 -18.61 -4.50 14.84
N ASP A 28 -18.90 -4.22 16.11
CA ASP A 28 -20.25 -3.84 16.54
C ASP A 28 -20.63 -2.40 16.16
N TYR A 29 -19.66 -1.57 15.80
CA TYR A 29 -19.85 -0.12 15.62
C TYR A 29 -19.38 0.42 14.27
N SER A 30 -18.55 -0.33 13.52
CA SER A 30 -17.99 0.07 12.24
C SER A 30 -18.41 -0.88 11.12
N GLU A 31 -19.18 -0.36 10.17
CA GLU A 31 -19.55 -1.11 8.96
C GLU A 31 -18.32 -1.46 8.11
N ASP A 32 -17.32 -0.59 8.08
CA ASP A 32 -16.07 -0.80 7.34
C ASP A 32 -15.25 -1.97 7.92
N ALA A 33 -15.26 -2.14 9.25
CA ALA A 33 -14.61 -3.28 9.89
C ALA A 33 -15.26 -4.61 9.48
N VAL A 34 -16.59 -4.62 9.33
CA VAL A 34 -17.35 -5.78 8.87
C VAL A 34 -17.05 -6.07 7.39
N TRP A 35 -17.02 -5.05 6.53
CA TRP A 35 -16.63 -5.22 5.11
C TRP A 35 -15.21 -5.76 4.95
N SER A 36 -14.29 -5.25 5.77
CA SER A 36 -12.91 -5.71 5.84
C SER A 36 -12.81 -7.19 6.24
N LEU A 37 -13.58 -7.60 7.24
CA LEU A 37 -13.67 -9.00 7.66
C LEU A 37 -14.25 -9.91 6.58
N MET A 38 -15.33 -9.49 5.92
CA MET A 38 -15.95 -10.27 4.84
C MET A 38 -15.00 -10.45 3.64
N LEU A 39 -14.16 -9.45 3.34
CA LEU A 39 -13.10 -9.60 2.35
C LEU A 39 -11.99 -10.56 2.82
N ALA A 40 -11.47 -10.35 4.03
CA ALA A 40 -10.36 -11.14 4.58
C ALA A 40 -10.71 -12.63 4.75
N SER A 41 -11.97 -12.93 5.05
CA SER A 41 -12.51 -14.29 5.18
C SER A 41 -12.99 -14.89 3.85
N GLY A 42 -12.97 -14.11 2.76
CA GLY A 42 -13.21 -14.61 1.40
C GLY A 42 -14.68 -14.63 0.96
N TYR A 43 -15.60 -14.02 1.70
CA TYR A 43 -17.00 -13.86 1.28
C TYR A 43 -17.17 -12.80 0.20
N LEU A 44 -16.27 -11.82 0.16
CA LEU A 44 -16.26 -10.78 -0.86
C LEU A 44 -15.07 -10.95 -1.78
N LYS A 45 -15.30 -10.65 -3.06
CA LYS A 45 -14.26 -10.60 -4.07
C LYS A 45 -14.10 -9.17 -4.54
N VAL A 46 -12.92 -8.61 -4.32
CA VAL A 46 -12.56 -7.31 -4.89
C VAL A 46 -12.59 -7.44 -6.42
N MET A 47 -13.49 -6.68 -7.05
CA MET A 47 -13.66 -6.64 -8.51
C MET A 47 -12.77 -5.58 -9.17
N ALA A 48 -11.76 -5.11 -8.45
CA ALA A 48 -10.70 -4.30 -9.03
C ALA A 48 -9.76 -5.16 -9.89
N LYS A 49 -8.82 -4.47 -10.53
CA LYS A 49 -7.71 -5.02 -11.31
C LYS A 49 -7.07 -6.25 -10.68
N VAL A 50 -6.38 -7.04 -11.51
CA VAL A 50 -5.77 -8.33 -11.09
C VAL A 50 -4.98 -8.15 -9.78
N ILE A 51 -5.36 -8.90 -8.75
CA ILE A 51 -4.63 -8.92 -7.48
C ILE A 51 -3.35 -9.72 -7.69
N SER A 52 -2.22 -9.03 -7.80
CA SER A 52 -0.91 -9.67 -8.00
C SER A 52 -0.32 -10.17 -6.68
N ILE A 53 -0.89 -11.25 -6.14
CA ILE A 53 -0.41 -11.88 -4.91
C ILE A 53 1.07 -12.29 -5.07
N GLY A 54 1.92 -11.83 -4.15
CA GLY A 54 3.35 -12.13 -4.15
C GLY A 54 4.20 -11.22 -5.03
N ASN A 55 3.60 -10.32 -5.82
CA ASN A 55 4.35 -9.27 -6.49
C ASN A 55 4.77 -8.20 -5.48
N GLN A 56 6.08 -7.94 -5.41
CA GLN A 56 6.67 -7.00 -4.46
C GLN A 56 7.26 -5.76 -5.15
N SER A 57 7.11 -5.65 -6.47
CA SER A 57 7.56 -4.48 -7.24
C SER A 57 6.43 -3.48 -7.40
N PHE A 58 6.63 -2.27 -6.87
CA PHE A 58 5.69 -1.17 -7.02
C PHE A 58 5.51 -0.79 -8.49
N GLU A 59 6.63 -0.59 -9.21
CA GLU A 59 6.63 -0.31 -10.66
C GLU A 59 5.80 -1.34 -11.43
N SER A 60 6.04 -2.63 -11.24
CA SER A 60 5.31 -3.68 -11.96
C SER A 60 3.82 -3.73 -11.62
N ILE A 61 3.43 -3.35 -10.40
CA ILE A 61 2.02 -3.25 -10.02
C ILE A 61 1.36 -2.07 -10.73
N ARG A 62 2.04 -0.93 -10.82
CA ARG A 62 1.53 0.28 -11.47
C ARG A 62 1.46 0.14 -12.99
N GLU A 63 2.50 -0.40 -13.63
CA GLU A 63 2.56 -0.58 -15.09
C GLU A 63 1.54 -1.58 -15.63
N LYS A 64 1.37 -2.71 -14.93
CA LYS A 64 0.36 -3.73 -15.28
C LYS A 64 -1.04 -3.34 -14.86
N ASP A 65 -1.15 -2.17 -14.26
CA ASP A 65 -2.38 -1.64 -13.71
C ASP A 65 -3.10 -2.66 -12.82
N ASN A 66 -2.35 -3.23 -11.87
CA ASN A 66 -2.84 -4.21 -10.91
C ASN A 66 -3.49 -3.51 -9.70
N PHE A 67 -4.26 -4.26 -8.93
CA PHE A 67 -4.81 -3.73 -7.68
C PHE A 67 -3.68 -3.34 -6.73
N TYR A 68 -3.69 -2.07 -6.30
CA TYR A 68 -2.74 -1.49 -5.36
C TYR A 68 -3.52 -0.69 -4.32
N ILE A 69 -3.25 -0.95 -3.05
CA ILE A 69 -3.75 -0.13 -1.95
C ILE A 69 -2.78 1.03 -1.80
N ASP A 70 -3.28 2.25 -2.00
CA ASP A 70 -2.47 3.44 -1.90
C ASP A 70 -2.01 3.67 -0.47
N LYS A 71 -0.70 3.56 -0.25
CA LYS A 71 -0.02 3.86 1.02
C LYS A 71 1.00 5.00 0.84
N THR A 72 0.90 5.76 -0.25
CA THR A 72 1.87 6.79 -0.59
C THR A 72 1.84 8.00 0.35
N ASN A 73 0.75 8.19 1.11
CA ASN A 73 0.70 9.19 2.18
C ASN A 73 1.83 9.01 3.22
N PHE A 74 2.26 7.78 3.47
CA PHE A 74 3.39 7.46 4.34
C PHE A 74 4.67 8.22 3.94
N ILE A 75 4.85 8.52 2.65
CA ILE A 75 6.01 9.29 2.16
C ILE A 75 5.99 10.71 2.74
N ARG A 76 4.81 11.33 2.84
CA ARG A 76 4.67 12.69 3.41
C ARG A 76 4.95 12.68 4.89
N GLU A 77 4.29 11.78 5.61
CA GLU A 77 4.49 11.59 7.05
C GLU A 77 5.97 11.39 7.33
N TRP A 78 6.63 10.49 6.57
CA TRP A 78 8.05 10.23 6.75
C TRP A 78 8.95 11.42 6.41
N TRP A 79 8.69 12.13 5.31
CA TRP A 79 9.55 13.22 4.84
C TRP A 79 9.42 14.50 5.67
N ASP A 80 8.23 14.78 6.19
CA ASP A 80 7.96 16.00 6.95
C ASP A 80 8.22 15.83 8.46
N ASN A 81 8.36 14.60 8.94
CA ASN A 81 8.80 14.34 10.30
C ASN A 81 10.29 14.66 10.45
N ASP A 82 10.64 15.51 11.43
CA ASP A 82 12.02 15.87 11.80
C ASP A 82 12.72 14.75 12.61
N ASP A 83 12.49 13.50 12.22
CA ASP A 83 13.07 12.35 12.90
C ASP A 83 14.48 12.08 12.36
N THR A 84 15.49 12.16 13.22
CA THR A 84 16.89 11.84 12.85
C THR A 84 17.04 10.37 12.42
N VAL A 85 16.17 9.48 12.93
CA VAL A 85 16.08 8.07 12.57
C VAL A 85 14.63 7.62 12.67
N THR A 86 14.01 7.19 11.56
CA THR A 86 12.67 6.58 11.60
C THR A 86 12.76 5.05 11.68
N LEU A 87 12.29 4.47 12.79
CA LEU A 87 12.16 3.02 12.94
C LEU A 87 10.81 2.56 12.38
N ILE A 88 10.82 1.98 11.17
CA ILE A 88 9.66 1.24 10.68
C ILE A 88 9.61 -0.08 11.46
N THR A 89 8.71 -0.15 12.45
CA THR A 89 8.48 -1.38 13.22
C THR A 89 8.17 -2.53 12.27
N ARG A 90 8.47 -3.77 12.66
CA ARG A 90 8.39 -4.93 11.75
C ARG A 90 7.07 -5.76 11.88
N PRO A 91 5.84 -5.25 11.67
CA PRO A 91 4.67 -6.13 11.58
C PRO A 91 4.79 -7.12 10.41
N ARG A 92 4.41 -8.38 10.62
CA ARG A 92 4.44 -9.44 9.61
C ARG A 92 3.34 -9.15 8.57
N ARG A 93 3.68 -9.22 7.26
CA ARG A 93 2.79 -8.95 6.11
C ARG A 93 2.35 -7.49 5.89
N PHE A 94 2.97 -6.50 6.55
CA PHE A 94 2.70 -5.07 6.32
C PHE A 94 3.06 -4.54 4.90
N GLY A 95 3.52 -5.39 3.98
CA GLY A 95 3.93 -4.95 2.65
C GLY A 95 5.30 -4.28 2.60
N LYS A 96 6.21 -4.54 3.57
CA LYS A 96 7.52 -3.87 3.66
C LYS A 96 8.33 -3.90 2.37
N THR A 97 8.41 -5.04 1.67
CA THR A 97 9.18 -5.08 0.41
C THR A 97 8.54 -4.22 -0.66
N LEU A 98 7.21 -4.24 -0.77
CA LEU A 98 6.47 -3.40 -1.70
C LEU A 98 6.62 -1.91 -1.34
N ASN A 99 6.54 -1.56 -0.06
CA ASN A 99 6.75 -0.18 0.41
C ASN A 99 8.20 0.28 0.17
N MET A 100 9.19 -0.60 0.36
CA MET A 100 10.59 -0.29 0.04
C MET A 100 10.77 -0.08 -1.47
N SER A 101 10.13 -0.89 -2.31
CA SER A 101 10.12 -0.71 -3.76
C SER A 101 9.43 0.60 -4.15
N MET A 102 8.32 0.97 -3.50
CA MET A 102 7.63 2.25 -3.69
C MET A 102 8.54 3.44 -3.31
N LEU A 103 9.18 3.38 -2.13
CA LEU A 103 10.11 4.43 -1.68
C LEU A 103 11.32 4.55 -2.61
N GLU A 104 11.84 3.42 -3.12
CA GLU A 104 12.89 3.44 -4.12
C GLU A 104 12.41 4.12 -5.41
N CYS A 105 11.23 3.77 -5.91
CA CYS A 105 10.62 4.41 -7.08
C CYS A 105 10.38 5.92 -6.85
N PHE A 106 10.08 6.32 -5.62
CA PHE A 106 9.77 7.71 -5.30
C PHE A 106 11.03 8.56 -5.15
N PHE A 107 12.02 8.13 -4.38
CA PHE A 107 13.16 8.96 -4.01
C PHE A 107 14.37 8.79 -4.95
N SER A 108 14.54 7.62 -5.57
CA SER A 108 15.79 7.29 -6.28
C SER A 108 15.90 8.05 -7.59
N ASN A 109 17.06 8.66 -7.83
CA ASN A 109 17.37 9.31 -9.11
C ASN A 109 17.30 8.37 -10.34
N LYS A 110 17.28 7.04 -10.13
CA LYS A 110 16.98 6.08 -11.21
C LYS A 110 15.58 6.26 -11.81
N TYR A 111 14.65 6.86 -11.04
CA TYR A 111 13.25 7.01 -11.37
C TYR A 111 12.85 8.47 -11.65
N LYS A 112 13.81 9.38 -11.89
CA LYS A 112 13.56 10.83 -12.03
C LYS A 112 12.47 11.23 -13.03
N ASP A 113 12.29 10.44 -14.09
CA ASP A 113 11.28 10.70 -15.12
C ASP A 113 10.09 9.73 -15.04
N ARG A 114 9.95 9.02 -13.91
CA ARG A 114 8.91 8.01 -13.67
C ARG A 114 7.77 8.51 -12.77
N GLY A 115 7.40 9.79 -12.93
CA GLY A 115 6.26 10.38 -12.24
C GLY A 115 4.93 9.70 -12.59
N ASP A 116 4.84 9.07 -13.77
CA ASP A 116 3.71 8.26 -14.24
C ASP A 116 3.28 7.20 -13.20
N LEU A 117 4.25 6.62 -12.49
CA LEU A 117 4.00 5.60 -11.47
C LEU A 117 3.16 6.11 -10.30
N PHE A 118 3.15 7.42 -10.05
CA PHE A 118 2.46 8.02 -8.92
C PHE A 118 1.16 8.73 -9.30
N GLU A 119 0.85 8.83 -10.60
CA GLU A 119 -0.38 9.47 -11.07
C GLU A 119 -1.64 8.81 -10.48
N GLY A 120 -2.55 9.64 -9.95
CA GLY A 120 -3.78 9.17 -9.30
C GLY A 120 -3.57 8.61 -7.88
N LEU A 121 -2.36 8.67 -7.33
CA LEU A 121 -2.09 8.36 -5.92
C LEU A 121 -2.08 9.64 -5.07
N GLU A 122 -2.30 9.49 -3.77
CA GLU A 122 -2.49 10.59 -2.82
C GLU A 122 -1.29 11.54 -2.77
N ILE A 123 -0.06 10.98 -2.78
CA ILE A 123 1.19 11.76 -2.79
C ILE A 123 1.30 12.71 -3.98
N TRP A 124 0.70 12.33 -5.12
CA TRP A 124 0.86 13.05 -6.37
C TRP A 124 -0.03 14.29 -6.47
N ASN A 125 -0.96 14.47 -5.53
CA ASN A 125 -1.78 15.67 -5.45
C ASN A 125 -0.97 16.91 -5.02
N ASP A 126 0.13 16.74 -4.30
CA ASP A 126 0.93 17.83 -3.75
C ASP A 126 2.17 18.14 -4.63
N GLU A 127 2.28 19.40 -5.07
CA GLU A 127 3.35 19.87 -5.96
C GLU A 127 4.74 19.79 -5.32
N LYS A 128 4.84 19.94 -4.00
CA LYS A 128 6.10 19.82 -3.25
C LYS A 128 6.71 18.44 -3.49
N TYR A 129 5.89 17.39 -3.39
CA TYR A 129 6.32 16.01 -3.53
C TYR A 129 6.55 15.60 -5.00
N ARG A 130 5.81 16.19 -5.94
CA ARG A 130 6.12 16.02 -7.39
C ARG A 130 7.52 16.50 -7.75
N LYS A 131 7.96 17.64 -7.18
CA LYS A 131 9.32 18.17 -7.40
C LYS A 131 10.40 17.36 -6.67
N LEU A 132 10.03 16.69 -5.58
CA LEU A 132 10.94 15.87 -4.78
C LEU A 132 11.21 14.49 -5.41
N GLN A 133 10.27 13.98 -6.21
CA GLN A 133 10.36 12.67 -6.83
C GLN A 133 11.67 12.53 -7.65
N GLY A 134 12.39 11.45 -7.42
CA GLY A 134 13.64 11.09 -8.07
C GLY A 134 14.81 12.05 -7.85
N THR A 135 14.80 12.84 -6.77
CA THR A 135 15.89 13.79 -6.48
C THR A 135 16.96 13.25 -5.52
N CYS A 136 16.70 12.14 -4.84
CA CYS A 136 17.61 11.61 -3.82
C CYS A 136 18.52 10.51 -4.39
N LEU A 137 19.78 10.54 -3.95
CA LEU A 137 20.68 9.40 -4.09
C LEU A 137 20.39 8.41 -2.96
N ILE A 138 19.56 7.39 -3.23
CA ILE A 138 19.30 6.34 -2.24
C ILE A 138 20.48 5.36 -2.21
N LEU A 139 21.10 5.22 -1.05
CA LEU A 139 22.03 4.12 -0.75
C LEU A 139 21.27 3.02 0.01
N LEU A 140 20.81 1.99 -0.71
CA LEU A 140 20.24 0.78 -0.10
C LEU A 140 21.38 -0.14 0.35
N MET A 141 21.73 -0.12 1.63
CA MET A 141 22.61 -1.14 2.22
C MET A 141 21.78 -2.35 2.64
N ASN A 142 21.59 -3.30 1.73
CA ASN A 142 21.10 -4.62 2.09
C ASN A 142 22.24 -5.38 2.79
N ARG A 143 22.21 -5.47 4.13
CA ARG A 143 22.84 -6.60 4.81
C ARG A 143 21.90 -7.79 4.69
N ASP A 144 22.16 -8.64 3.71
CA ASP A 144 21.67 -10.01 3.74
C ASP A 144 22.22 -10.70 4.99
N PHE A 145 21.48 -10.65 6.09
CA PHE A 145 21.62 -11.65 7.14
C PHE A 145 20.98 -12.93 6.61
N GLN A 146 21.73 -13.65 5.78
CA GLN A 146 21.51 -15.07 5.60
C GLN A 146 21.66 -15.70 6.98
N THR A 147 20.54 -16.11 7.57
CA THR A 147 20.51 -16.93 8.78
C THR A 147 21.20 -18.24 8.45
N LYS A 148 22.52 -18.32 8.65
CA LYS A 148 23.21 -19.60 8.81
C LYS A 148 22.61 -20.25 10.04
N ARG A 149 21.65 -21.15 9.81
CA ARG A 149 21.15 -22.09 10.78
C ARG A 149 22.34 -22.98 11.15
N ILE A 150 22.91 -22.74 12.32
CA ILE A 150 23.84 -23.68 12.95
C ILE A 150 22.97 -24.87 13.39
N LEU A 151 23.13 -25.99 12.70
CA LEU A 151 23.03 -27.33 13.27
C LEU A 151 24.36 -28.02 12.98
#